data_AF-A0A958APF1-F1
#
_entry.id   AF-A0A958APF1-F1
#
_cell.length_a   1.000
_cell.length_b   1.000
_cell.length_c   1.000
_cell.angle_alpha   90.00
_cell.angle_beta   90.00
_cell.angle_gamma   90.00
#
_symmetry.space_group_name_H-M   'P 1'
#
loop_
_entity.id
_entity.type
_entity.pdbx_description
1 polymer ?
#
loop_
_entity_poly.entity_id
_entity_poly.type
_entity_poly.pdbx_seq_one_letter_code
_entity_poly.pdbx_strand_id
1 'polypeptide(L)'
;PGATAEGHIYLAGKQPGQQTISQFFVSDAWGPNMTWDDANRAMGANIRSLEAPAASGDGKVTIYNVDNLLADPGVSSIQALATLPDLPSWLTPVGMGYYIALSTTTTLTRAVVFQYLQRDVPDGYEHTLTLYYLPDEQGDNPENAWQRLPTGPLESGVDPHENLAATPFRGAGIYALMATASLPTLVHGWNAFSYPVAASQSVTAALASLAGDYTSVYGYKPSQSYPWPLYDATVPAPYAAAVNTLHALDYGSVYLIHITATVPVTPYIGIGDSASAAQALSQPPATYYGPLLADAPLSDGSRITALIDNVVCGVGTVSAPPPGIAAANIYVIQVRADSGDGCGAAGKALTFRIDNVIWEPSESLLWENAGAHLVPLAIVNAQGVSPQEQIYLPLVVR
;
A
#
# COMPACT_ATOMS: atom_id res chain seq x y z
N PRO A 1 45.41 4.87 6.90
CA PRO A 1 44.61 4.21 5.84
C PRO A 1 43.85 5.29 5.07
N GLY A 2 44.28 5.60 3.85
CA GLY A 2 43.81 6.77 3.09
C GLY A 2 42.29 6.73 2.87
N ALA A 3 41.63 7.85 3.16
CA ALA A 3 40.24 8.03 2.82
C ALA A 3 40.15 8.42 1.34
N THR A 4 39.53 7.57 0.53
CA THR A 4 39.09 7.92 -0.82
C THR A 4 37.74 8.61 -0.72
N ALA A 5 37.67 9.88 -1.15
CA ALA A 5 36.43 10.59 -1.34
C ALA A 5 36.12 10.63 -2.84
N GLU A 6 35.07 9.91 -3.24
CA GLU A 6 34.58 9.94 -4.61
C GLU A 6 33.43 10.95 -4.71
N GLY A 7 33.58 11.94 -5.59
CA GLY A 7 32.57 12.94 -5.87
C GLY A 7 32.06 12.75 -7.29
N HIS A 8 30.78 12.40 -7.42
CA HIS A 8 30.10 12.32 -8.71
C HIS A 8 29.34 13.62 -8.96
N ILE A 9 29.63 14.30 -10.08
CA ILE A 9 28.89 15.49 -10.50
C ILE A 9 27.87 15.06 -11.54
N TYR A 10 26.59 15.12 -11.17
CA TYR A 10 25.48 14.86 -12.07
C TYR A 10 25.07 16.16 -12.77
N LEU A 11 25.15 16.19 -14.09
CA LEU A 11 24.62 17.28 -14.90
C LEU A 11 23.10 17.10 -15.04
N ALA A 12 22.32 18.07 -14.56
CA ALA A 12 20.86 18.06 -14.69
C ALA A 12 20.43 17.87 -16.17
N GLY A 13 19.57 16.88 -16.42
CA GLY A 13 18.99 16.62 -17.75
C GLY A 13 19.81 15.76 -18.71
N LYS A 14 20.84 15.03 -18.24
CA LYS A 14 21.61 14.07 -19.07
C LYS A 14 21.35 12.62 -18.65
N GLN A 15 21.49 11.69 -19.61
CA GLN A 15 21.27 10.26 -19.40
C GLN A 15 22.29 9.66 -18.40
N PRO A 16 21.93 8.57 -17.69
CA PRO A 16 22.88 7.77 -16.91
C PRO A 16 24.09 7.40 -17.76
N GLY A 17 25.31 7.65 -17.27
CA GLY A 17 26.57 7.36 -17.98
C GLY A 17 27.30 8.58 -18.58
N GLN A 18 26.72 9.79 -18.58
CA GLN A 18 27.47 11.03 -18.83
C GLN A 18 27.94 11.66 -17.51
N GLN A 19 28.81 10.93 -16.80
CA GLN A 19 29.43 11.40 -15.56
C GLN A 19 30.79 12.05 -15.87
N THR A 20 31.11 13.15 -15.19
CA THR A 20 32.51 13.53 -14.99
C THR A 20 32.91 12.96 -13.63
N ILE A 21 33.84 12.01 -13.64
CA ILE A 21 34.44 11.46 -12.43
C ILE A 21 35.50 12.45 -11.99
N SER A 22 35.29 13.14 -10.87
CA SER A 22 36.37 13.82 -10.16
C SER A 22 36.72 13.01 -8.92
N GLN A 23 37.64 12.06 -9.09
CA GLN A 23 38.21 11.31 -7.99
C GLN A 23 39.22 12.22 -7.27
N PHE A 24 39.02 12.43 -5.95
CA PHE A 24 39.99 13.15 -5.14
C PHE A 24 40.74 12.15 -4.26
N PHE A 25 42.04 12.03 -4.47
CA PHE A 25 42.94 11.30 -3.58
C PHE A 25 43.43 12.25 -2.49
N VAL A 26 43.06 11.98 -1.23
CA VAL A 26 43.73 12.56 -0.07
C VAL A 26 44.59 11.46 0.54
N SER A 27 45.79 11.26 -0.02
CA SER A 27 46.81 10.43 0.61
C SER A 27 47.78 11.33 1.36
N ASP A 28 47.95 11.07 2.66
CA ASP A 28 49.13 11.56 3.38
C ASP A 28 50.37 10.91 2.77
N ALA A 29 51.31 11.74 2.33
CA ALA A 29 52.63 11.31 1.89
C ALA A 29 53.32 10.51 3.01
N TRP A 30 53.49 9.20 2.82
CA TRP A 30 54.40 8.37 3.60
C TRP A 30 55.28 7.54 2.66
N GLY A 31 56.45 8.10 2.34
CA GLY A 31 57.64 7.40 1.87
C GLY A 31 58.81 7.72 2.83
N PRO A 32 59.80 6.83 2.99
CA PRO A 32 60.68 6.83 4.16
C PRO A 32 61.68 7.99 4.15
N ASN A 33 61.86 8.59 5.34
CA ASN A 33 63.01 9.35 5.84
C ASN A 33 64.05 9.82 4.82
N MET A 34 64.15 11.15 4.61
CA MET A 34 65.44 11.83 4.48
C MET A 34 65.42 13.22 5.12
N THR A 35 66.28 13.35 6.15
CA THR A 35 67.17 14.48 6.48
C THR A 35 66.62 15.84 6.94
N TRP A 36 67.14 16.24 8.12
CA TRP A 36 67.15 17.57 8.72
C TRP A 36 67.52 18.68 7.72
N ASP A 37 66.74 19.78 7.69
CA ASP A 37 67.16 21.05 8.29
C ASP A 37 66.03 22.09 8.24
N ASP A 38 66.10 23.01 9.20
CA ASP A 38 65.46 24.32 9.29
C ASP A 38 63.95 24.49 9.52
N ALA A 39 63.73 25.07 10.70
CA ALA A 39 62.55 25.73 11.21
C ALA A 39 61.78 26.57 10.17
N ASN A 40 60.50 26.27 10.01
CA ASN A 40 59.47 27.30 9.95
C ASN A 40 58.16 26.81 10.57
N ARG A 41 57.63 27.66 11.45
CA ARG A 41 56.37 27.45 12.17
C ARG A 41 55.21 27.34 11.17
N ALA A 42 54.51 26.21 11.21
CA ALA A 42 53.10 26.13 10.85
C ALA A 42 52.36 25.42 11.99
N MET A 43 52.25 26.12 13.14
CA MET A 43 51.24 25.77 14.15
C MET A 43 49.87 26.15 13.56
N GLY A 44 49.25 25.21 12.87
CA GLY A 44 47.95 25.41 12.21
C GLY A 44 47.33 24.16 11.56
N ALA A 45 48.07 23.05 11.44
CA ALA A 45 47.57 21.82 10.81
C ALA A 45 47.11 20.74 11.82
N ASN A 46 46.62 21.15 13.01
CA ASN A 46 46.05 20.23 14.01
C ASN A 46 44.55 20.49 14.23
N ILE A 47 43.83 20.76 13.14
CA ILE A 47 42.37 20.81 13.12
C ILE A 47 41.92 19.56 12.36
N ARG A 48 41.33 18.64 13.12
CA ARG A 48 40.84 17.32 12.72
C ARG A 48 40.14 17.37 11.36
N SER A 49 40.72 16.74 10.33
CA SER A 49 40.02 16.42 9.08
C SER A 49 39.47 14.99 9.07
N LEU A 50 39.32 14.35 10.24
CA LEU A 50 39.16 12.89 10.34
C LEU A 50 37.71 12.38 10.37
N GLU A 51 36.71 13.25 10.19
CA GLU A 51 35.29 12.86 10.28
C GLU A 51 34.44 13.35 9.09
N ALA A 52 35.08 13.87 8.04
CA ALA A 52 34.43 14.33 6.81
C ALA A 52 34.97 13.58 5.58
N PRO A 53 34.12 12.95 4.75
CA PRO A 53 32.70 12.73 4.99
C PRO A 53 32.46 11.76 6.17
N ALA A 54 31.29 11.85 6.80
CA ALA A 54 30.93 10.94 7.88
C ALA A 54 30.41 9.64 7.28
N ALA A 55 31.10 8.53 7.53
CA ALA A 55 30.71 7.22 7.05
C ALA A 55 30.29 6.29 8.19
N SER A 56 29.38 5.36 7.90
CA SER A 56 29.04 4.26 8.80
C SER A 56 30.25 3.34 9.02
N GLY A 57 30.26 2.60 10.14
CA GLY A 57 31.37 1.70 10.47
C GLY A 57 31.63 0.58 9.45
N ASP A 58 30.63 0.25 8.64
CA ASP A 58 30.71 -0.71 7.53
C ASP A 58 30.92 -0.05 6.15
N GLY A 59 31.01 1.28 6.10
CA GLY A 59 31.25 2.05 4.86
C GLY A 59 30.07 2.08 3.88
N LYS A 60 28.90 1.59 4.27
CA LYS A 60 27.73 1.49 3.39
C LYS A 60 26.89 2.75 3.30
N VAL A 61 26.97 3.63 4.31
CA VAL A 61 26.30 4.92 4.29
C VAL A 61 27.31 6.02 4.54
N THR A 62 27.26 7.04 3.69
CA THR A 62 28.14 8.20 3.77
C THR A 62 27.32 9.49 3.71
N ILE A 63 27.59 10.42 4.61
CA ILE A 63 26.95 11.73 4.69
C ILE A 63 27.95 12.79 4.29
N TYR A 64 27.56 13.61 3.33
CA TYR A 64 28.36 14.71 2.80
C TYR A 64 27.77 16.04 3.21
N ASN A 65 28.63 17.01 3.51
CA ASN A 65 28.27 18.42 3.51
C ASN A 65 28.31 18.92 2.07
N VAL A 66 27.15 19.35 1.55
CA VAL A 66 26.99 19.74 0.14
C VAL A 66 27.69 21.07 -0.14
N ASP A 67 27.76 21.97 0.85
CA ASP A 67 28.38 23.28 0.71
C ASP A 67 29.92 23.18 0.74
N ASN A 68 30.46 22.17 1.43
CA ASN A 68 31.89 21.85 1.44
C ASN A 68 32.12 20.37 1.74
N LEU A 69 32.45 19.57 0.71
CA LEU A 69 32.59 18.11 0.80
C LEU A 69 33.64 17.62 1.80
N LEU A 70 34.60 18.47 2.17
CA LEU A 70 35.67 18.15 3.12
C LEU A 70 35.45 18.74 4.51
N ALA A 71 34.34 19.47 4.71
CA ALA A 71 33.96 19.99 6.01
C ALA A 71 33.13 18.97 6.78
N ASP A 72 33.22 19.05 8.11
CA ASP A 72 32.40 18.27 9.02
C ASP A 72 30.92 18.37 8.63
N PRO A 73 30.24 17.24 8.36
CA PRO A 73 28.81 17.22 8.10
C PRO A 73 27.98 17.44 9.38
N GLY A 74 28.56 17.55 10.58
CA GLY A 74 27.83 17.78 11.84
C GLY A 74 27.02 16.56 12.29
N VAL A 75 27.53 15.36 12.00
CA VAL A 75 26.93 14.07 12.35
C VAL A 75 27.65 13.54 13.60
N SER A 76 26.92 13.12 14.63
CA SER A 76 27.52 12.55 15.84
C SER A 76 27.70 11.03 15.75
N SER A 77 26.77 10.33 15.12
CA SER A 77 26.90 8.89 14.88
C SER A 77 26.03 8.41 13.72
N ILE A 78 26.48 7.32 13.09
CA ILE A 78 25.73 6.56 12.09
C ILE A 78 25.78 5.09 12.55
N GLN A 79 24.63 4.51 12.86
CA GLN A 79 24.52 3.16 13.44
C GLN A 79 23.64 2.28 12.55
N ALA A 80 24.17 1.15 12.10
CA ALA A 80 23.39 0.15 11.39
C ALA A 80 22.36 -0.50 12.33
N LEU A 81 21.13 -0.65 11.85
CA LEU A 81 20.03 -1.28 12.56
C LEU A 81 19.74 -2.66 11.96
N ALA A 82 19.71 -3.68 12.82
CA ALA A 82 19.38 -5.05 12.42
C ALA A 82 17.90 -5.24 12.07
N THR A 83 17.03 -4.39 12.59
CA THR A 83 15.58 -4.43 12.36
C THR A 83 15.04 -3.01 12.24
N LEU A 84 14.15 -2.80 11.28
CA LEU A 84 13.47 -1.53 11.08
C LEU A 84 12.18 -1.49 11.92
N PRO A 85 11.95 -0.42 12.70
CA PRO A 85 10.70 -0.27 13.45
C PRO A 85 9.52 0.03 12.51
N ASP A 86 8.35 -0.51 12.86
CA ASP A 86 7.04 -0.19 12.28
C ASP A 86 7.03 -0.15 10.74
N LEU A 87 7.76 -1.08 10.11
CA LEU A 87 7.89 -1.13 8.66
C LEU A 87 6.55 -1.54 8.01
N PRO A 88 5.97 -0.70 7.14
CA PRO A 88 4.78 -1.05 6.39
C PRO A 88 5.01 -2.28 5.49
N SER A 89 4.02 -3.16 5.41
CA SER A 89 4.13 -4.40 4.61
C SER A 89 4.34 -4.18 3.10
N TRP A 90 4.07 -2.97 2.60
CA TRP A 90 4.31 -2.60 1.21
C TRP A 90 5.76 -2.15 0.93
N LEU A 91 6.62 -2.11 1.96
CA LEU A 91 8.04 -1.79 1.84
C LEU A 91 8.90 -3.05 1.99
N THR A 92 9.83 -3.24 1.05
CA THR A 92 10.81 -4.33 1.11
C THR A 92 12.20 -3.76 1.36
N PRO A 93 12.83 -4.02 2.52
CA PRO A 93 14.13 -3.43 2.85
C PRO A 93 15.23 -4.06 2.00
N VAL A 94 16.19 -3.23 1.57
CA VAL A 94 17.39 -3.64 0.83
C VAL A 94 18.61 -3.36 1.69
N GLY A 95 19.19 -4.43 2.24
CA GLY A 95 20.25 -4.34 3.23
C GLY A 95 19.73 -3.87 4.59
N MET A 96 20.52 -3.00 5.25
CA MET A 96 20.26 -2.54 6.63
C MET A 96 19.69 -1.13 6.65
N GLY A 97 18.96 -0.80 7.72
CA GLY A 97 18.65 0.57 8.07
C GLY A 97 19.80 1.24 8.82
N TYR A 98 19.84 2.57 8.81
CA TYR A 98 20.84 3.34 9.53
C TYR A 98 20.19 4.44 10.34
N TYR A 99 20.43 4.40 11.66
CA TYR A 99 20.12 5.49 12.55
C TYR A 99 21.21 6.56 12.45
N ILE A 100 20.81 7.81 12.20
CA ILE A 100 21.72 8.95 12.07
C ILE A 100 21.38 9.97 13.15
N ALA A 101 22.36 10.26 14.01
CA ALA A 101 22.27 11.31 15.02
C ALA A 101 23.16 12.50 14.63
N LEU A 102 22.72 13.70 14.96
CA LEU A 102 23.47 14.93 14.69
C LEU A 102 24.26 15.38 15.92
N SER A 103 25.44 15.96 15.71
CA SER A 103 26.25 16.61 16.76
C SER A 103 25.87 18.07 16.94
N THR A 104 25.32 18.68 15.89
CA THR A 104 24.92 20.09 15.85
C THR A 104 23.59 20.25 15.12
N THR A 105 22.73 21.14 15.60
CA THR A 105 21.47 21.52 14.92
C THR A 105 21.67 22.61 13.87
N THR A 106 22.93 22.89 13.48
CA THR A 106 23.25 23.87 12.45
C THR A 106 22.63 23.49 11.11
N THR A 107 22.15 24.52 10.40
CA THR A 107 21.54 24.41 9.08
C THR A 107 22.61 24.18 8.01
N LEU A 108 23.24 23.01 8.01
CA LEU A 108 24.10 22.56 6.92
C LEU A 108 23.25 21.82 5.87
N THR A 109 23.50 22.12 4.60
CA THR A 109 22.96 21.34 3.50
C THR A 109 23.75 20.04 3.40
N ARG A 110 23.06 18.89 3.50
CA ARG A 110 23.70 17.57 3.52
C ARG A 110 23.07 16.64 2.50
N ALA A 111 23.84 15.65 2.07
CA ALA A 111 23.35 14.54 1.26
C ALA A 111 23.69 13.21 1.94
N VAL A 112 22.79 12.24 1.85
CA VAL A 112 23.02 10.86 2.29
C VAL A 112 23.21 10.00 1.05
N VAL A 113 24.25 9.19 1.08
CA VAL A 113 24.58 8.23 0.02
C VAL A 113 24.62 6.83 0.62
N PHE A 114 23.84 5.93 0.04
CA PHE A 114 23.81 4.50 0.35
C PHE A 114 24.53 3.74 -0.75
N GLN A 115 25.44 2.86 -0.35
CA GLN A 115 25.95 1.79 -1.19
C GLN A 115 25.17 0.53 -0.87
N TYR A 116 24.56 -0.10 -1.87
CA TYR A 116 23.86 -1.37 -1.68
C TYR A 116 24.63 -2.51 -2.35
N LEU A 117 24.27 -3.74 -2.01
CA LEU A 117 24.74 -4.91 -2.73
C LEU A 117 23.63 -5.37 -3.66
N GLN A 118 23.96 -5.58 -4.93
CA GLN A 118 22.98 -6.03 -5.92
C GLN A 118 22.26 -7.34 -5.51
N ARG A 119 22.94 -8.22 -4.79
CA ARG A 119 22.34 -9.47 -4.25
C ARG A 119 21.28 -9.26 -3.16
N ASP A 120 21.26 -8.09 -2.52
CA ASP A 120 20.28 -7.74 -1.49
C ASP A 120 19.04 -7.08 -2.12
N VAL A 121 19.11 -6.77 -3.43
CA VAL A 121 18.02 -6.21 -4.22
C VAL A 121 17.16 -7.36 -4.76
N PRO A 122 15.82 -7.29 -4.66
CA PRO A 122 14.96 -8.26 -5.31
C PRO A 122 15.17 -8.27 -6.84
N ASP A 123 15.24 -9.46 -7.42
CA ASP A 123 15.54 -9.65 -8.84
C ASP A 123 14.57 -8.84 -9.73
N GLY A 124 15.13 -8.01 -10.61
CA GLY A 124 14.35 -7.18 -11.54
C GLY A 124 13.81 -5.86 -10.96
N TYR A 125 14.02 -5.57 -9.68
CA TYR A 125 13.43 -4.41 -9.00
C TYR A 125 14.41 -3.30 -8.60
N GLU A 126 15.65 -3.37 -9.05
CA GLU A 126 16.69 -2.36 -8.81
C GLU A 126 16.26 -0.94 -9.24
N HIS A 127 15.50 -0.85 -10.32
CA HIS A 127 14.95 0.41 -10.82
C HIS A 127 13.86 1.03 -9.91
N THR A 128 13.36 0.29 -8.93
CA THR A 128 12.31 0.73 -8.00
C THR A 128 12.83 1.17 -6.63
N LEU A 129 14.15 1.05 -6.43
CA LEU A 129 14.77 1.38 -5.16
C LEU A 129 14.52 2.86 -4.82
N THR A 130 14.19 3.13 -3.56
CA THR A 130 14.00 4.48 -3.04
C THR A 130 14.45 4.53 -1.59
N LEU A 131 15.05 5.65 -1.19
CA LEU A 131 15.40 5.92 0.20
C LEU A 131 14.17 6.41 0.96
N TYR A 132 13.98 5.84 2.14
CA TYR A 132 12.95 6.23 3.08
C TYR A 132 13.58 6.76 4.37
N TYR A 133 12.86 7.65 5.02
CA TYR A 133 13.27 8.32 6.25
C TYR A 133 12.17 8.23 7.30
N LEU A 134 12.53 7.85 8.52
CA LEU A 134 11.68 7.85 9.69
C LEU A 134 12.30 8.83 10.72
N PRO A 135 11.62 9.93 11.09
CA PRO A 135 12.16 10.89 12.05
C PRO A 135 12.19 10.32 13.47
N ASP A 136 13.06 10.88 14.32
CA ASP A 136 13.19 10.49 15.73
C ASP A 136 12.01 10.90 16.62
N GLU A 137 11.23 11.88 16.20
CA GLU A 137 10.09 12.35 17.00
C GLU A 137 9.00 11.29 17.00
N GLN A 138 8.87 10.60 18.12
CA GLN A 138 7.87 9.57 18.34
C GLN A 138 6.54 10.22 18.76
N GLY A 139 5.51 10.04 17.95
CA GLY A 139 4.14 10.46 18.25
C GLY A 139 3.19 10.07 17.12
N ASP A 140 1.89 10.01 17.38
CA ASP A 140 0.85 9.57 16.42
C ASP A 140 0.63 10.53 15.23
N ASN A 141 1.56 11.46 14.97
CA ASN A 141 1.50 12.34 13.80
C ASN A 141 1.88 11.50 12.55
N PRO A 142 1.11 11.52 11.45
CA PRO A 142 1.50 10.90 10.18
C PRO A 142 2.87 11.37 9.64
N GLU A 143 3.35 12.55 10.06
CA GLU A 143 4.71 13.01 9.75
C GLU A 143 5.81 12.18 10.43
N ASN A 144 5.47 11.39 11.46
CA ASN A 144 6.35 10.47 12.15
C ASN A 144 6.33 9.04 11.58
N ALA A 145 5.69 8.84 10.42
CA ALA A 145 5.73 7.59 9.68
C ALA A 145 6.89 7.57 8.66
N TRP A 146 7.15 6.41 8.06
CA TRP A 146 8.13 6.27 6.98
C TRP A 146 7.81 7.19 5.80
N GLN A 147 8.70 8.13 5.52
CA GLN A 147 8.57 9.11 4.44
C GLN A 147 9.40 8.68 3.24
N ARG A 148 8.79 8.62 2.06
CA ARG A 148 9.50 8.43 0.79
C ARG A 148 10.30 9.68 0.46
N LEU A 149 11.62 9.55 0.27
CA LEU A 149 12.46 10.68 -0.09
C LEU A 149 12.60 10.83 -1.61
N PRO A 150 12.72 12.06 -2.12
CA PRO A 150 13.20 12.29 -3.47
C PRO A 150 14.65 11.82 -3.53
N THR A 151 14.90 10.71 -4.19
CA THR A 151 16.26 10.23 -4.43
C THR A 151 16.81 10.98 -5.65
N GLY A 152 17.96 11.64 -5.49
CA GLY A 152 18.88 12.14 -6.53
C GLY A 152 18.37 13.05 -7.67
N PRO A 153 19.29 13.49 -8.57
CA PRO A 153 18.95 14.19 -9.82
C PRO A 153 18.62 13.24 -10.98
N LEU A 154 18.80 11.92 -10.78
CA LEU A 154 18.26 10.86 -11.62
C LEU A 154 16.81 10.62 -11.18
N GLU A 155 15.88 10.35 -12.11
CA GLU A 155 14.45 10.20 -11.82
C GLU A 155 14.12 9.10 -10.78
N SER A 156 15.01 8.11 -10.62
CA SER A 156 14.97 7.07 -9.58
C SER A 156 15.88 7.34 -8.37
N GLY A 157 16.83 8.27 -8.50
CA GLY A 157 17.89 8.56 -7.54
C GLY A 157 18.74 7.39 -7.07
N VAL A 158 18.79 6.37 -7.91
CA VAL A 158 19.58 5.16 -7.77
C VAL A 158 20.44 5.08 -9.02
N ASP A 159 21.74 4.91 -8.83
CA ASP A 159 22.69 4.55 -9.88
C ASP A 159 22.92 3.03 -9.83
N PRO A 160 22.32 2.25 -10.75
CA PRO A 160 22.48 0.79 -10.79
C PRO A 160 23.85 0.35 -11.30
N HIS A 161 24.64 1.24 -11.91
CA HIS A 161 25.99 0.86 -12.37
C HIS A 161 26.97 0.77 -11.20
N GLU A 162 26.82 1.67 -10.23
CA GLU A 162 27.70 1.78 -9.05
C GLU A 162 27.05 1.23 -7.77
N ASN A 163 25.81 0.74 -7.86
CA ASN A 163 24.99 0.33 -6.72
C ASN A 163 24.87 1.43 -5.65
N LEU A 164 24.59 2.67 -6.09
CA LEU A 164 24.48 3.84 -5.22
C LEU A 164 23.04 4.35 -5.20
N ALA A 165 22.59 4.82 -4.04
CA ALA A 165 21.35 5.58 -3.91
C ALA A 165 21.65 6.86 -3.11
N ALA A 166 21.16 8.00 -3.56
CA ALA A 166 21.47 9.28 -2.92
C ALA A 166 20.22 10.15 -2.75
N THR A 167 20.15 10.91 -1.66
CA THR A 167 19.04 11.83 -1.39
C THR A 167 19.50 13.02 -0.55
N PRO A 168 18.85 14.19 -0.66
CA PRO A 168 19.04 15.27 0.31
C PRO A 168 18.73 14.77 1.73
N PHE A 169 19.61 15.08 2.68
CA PHE A 169 19.41 14.76 4.09
C PHE A 169 18.24 15.56 4.66
N ARG A 170 17.40 14.91 5.49
CA ARG A 170 16.19 15.53 6.06
C ARG A 170 16.32 15.89 7.52
N GLY A 171 17.13 15.15 8.27
CA GLY A 171 17.23 15.30 9.72
C GLY A 171 17.76 14.04 10.41
N ALA A 172 17.92 14.12 11.73
CA ALA A 172 18.23 12.96 12.56
C ALA A 172 17.05 11.97 12.56
N GLY A 173 17.37 10.67 12.50
CA GLY A 173 16.36 9.62 12.38
C GLY A 173 16.91 8.40 11.66
N ILE A 174 16.01 7.51 11.24
CA ILE A 174 16.34 6.26 10.56
C ILE A 174 16.20 6.44 9.05
N TYR A 175 17.22 6.03 8.31
CA TYR A 175 17.21 5.98 6.85
C TYR A 175 17.36 4.54 6.39
N ALA A 176 16.63 4.16 5.35
CA ALA A 176 16.74 2.83 4.77
C ALA A 176 16.46 2.86 3.27
N LEU A 177 17.20 2.04 2.53
CA LEU A 177 16.91 1.78 1.12
C LEU A 177 15.88 0.67 1.03
N MET A 178 14.83 0.89 0.24
CA MET A 178 13.74 -0.07 0.10
C MET A 178 13.30 -0.18 -1.35
N ALA A 179 12.81 -1.36 -1.72
CA ALA A 179 12.22 -1.64 -3.01
C ALA A 179 10.68 -1.68 -2.88
N THR A 180 9.98 -1.18 -3.90
CA THR A 180 8.50 -1.20 -3.97
C THR A 180 8.02 -1.32 -5.41
N ALA A 181 7.01 -2.14 -5.67
CA ALA A 181 6.33 -2.15 -6.97
C ALA A 181 5.25 -1.06 -7.00
N SER A 182 5.36 -0.09 -7.92
CA SER A 182 4.30 0.90 -8.15
C SER A 182 3.26 0.36 -9.12
N LEU A 183 1.99 0.54 -8.79
CA LEU A 183 0.89 0.34 -9.74
C LEU A 183 0.61 1.62 -10.54
N PRO A 184 -0.09 1.51 -11.69
CA PRO A 184 -0.66 2.68 -12.36
C PRO A 184 -1.51 3.52 -11.40
N THR A 185 -1.49 4.83 -11.58
CA THR A 185 -2.31 5.75 -10.81
C THR A 185 -3.79 5.42 -11.00
N LEU A 186 -4.50 5.29 -9.89
CA LEU A 186 -5.92 4.99 -9.82
C LEU A 186 -6.71 6.28 -9.58
N VAL A 187 -7.90 6.36 -10.16
CA VAL A 187 -8.81 7.51 -10.04
C VAL A 187 -10.05 7.14 -9.23
N HIS A 188 -10.85 8.11 -8.80
CA HIS A 188 -12.11 7.83 -8.11
C HIS A 188 -13.02 6.87 -8.90
N GLY A 189 -13.60 5.87 -8.22
CA GLY A 189 -14.47 4.85 -8.80
C GLY A 189 -13.76 3.54 -9.13
N TRP A 190 -14.31 2.79 -10.09
CA TRP A 190 -13.81 1.47 -10.48
C TRP A 190 -12.58 1.56 -11.38
N ASN A 191 -11.48 0.94 -10.95
CA ASN A 191 -10.25 0.81 -11.71
C ASN A 191 -9.89 -0.67 -11.87
N ALA A 192 -9.30 -1.02 -13.01
CA ALA A 192 -8.71 -2.33 -13.22
C ALA A 192 -7.20 -2.26 -13.00
N PHE A 193 -6.63 -3.26 -12.33
CA PHE A 193 -5.18 -3.43 -12.22
C PHE A 193 -4.79 -4.89 -12.27
N SER A 194 -3.56 -5.17 -12.71
CA SER A 194 -2.94 -6.49 -12.62
C SER A 194 -2.01 -6.53 -11.43
N TYR A 195 -2.06 -7.63 -10.68
CA TYR A 195 -1.17 -7.81 -9.55
C TYR A 195 0.25 -8.21 -10.04
N PRO A 196 1.27 -7.35 -9.81
CA PRO A 196 2.57 -7.45 -10.50
C PRO A 196 3.61 -8.26 -9.71
N VAL A 197 3.22 -8.85 -8.58
CA VAL A 197 4.13 -9.52 -7.66
C VAL A 197 3.89 -11.04 -7.74
N ALA A 198 4.94 -11.79 -8.01
CA ALA A 198 4.99 -13.25 -8.20
C ALA A 198 4.90 -14.03 -6.90
N ALA A 199 4.41 -13.38 -5.84
CA ALA A 199 4.09 -13.98 -4.57
C ALA A 199 2.65 -13.63 -4.23
N SER A 200 1.83 -14.61 -3.88
CA SER A 200 0.47 -14.35 -3.42
C SER A 200 0.52 -13.61 -2.07
N GLN A 201 -0.22 -12.51 -1.95
CA GLN A 201 -0.30 -11.72 -0.72
C GLN A 201 -1.76 -11.53 -0.32
N SER A 202 -2.03 -11.44 0.98
CA SER A 202 -3.36 -11.07 1.45
C SER A 202 -3.78 -9.71 0.88
N VAL A 203 -5.07 -9.53 0.58
CA VAL A 203 -5.58 -8.26 0.02
C VAL A 203 -5.20 -7.06 0.90
N THR A 204 -5.31 -7.22 2.22
CA THR A 204 -4.94 -6.20 3.21
C THR A 204 -3.47 -5.82 3.17
N ALA A 205 -2.56 -6.79 2.99
CA ALA A 205 -1.13 -6.52 2.93
C ALA A 205 -0.74 -5.88 1.59
N ALA A 206 -1.24 -6.45 0.49
CA ALA A 206 -0.94 -5.98 -0.85
C ALA A 206 -1.42 -4.55 -1.10
N LEU A 207 -2.56 -4.17 -0.53
CA LEU A 207 -3.17 -2.84 -0.69
C LEU A 207 -2.99 -1.95 0.55
N ALA A 208 -2.02 -2.27 1.42
CA ALA A 208 -1.76 -1.51 2.64
C ALA A 208 -1.41 -0.03 2.35
N SER A 209 -0.80 0.28 1.20
CA SER A 209 -0.52 1.66 0.79
C SER A 209 -1.77 2.48 0.45
N LEU A 210 -2.92 1.83 0.26
CA LEU A 210 -4.21 2.45 -0.05
C LEU A 210 -5.17 2.41 1.14
N ALA A 211 -4.70 2.09 2.34
CA ALA A 211 -5.56 1.97 3.51
C ALA A 211 -6.39 3.26 3.72
N GLY A 212 -7.72 3.12 3.64
CA GLY A 212 -8.67 4.25 3.73
C GLY A 212 -9.12 4.86 2.39
N ASP A 213 -8.40 4.59 1.30
CA ASP A 213 -8.67 5.17 -0.03
C ASP A 213 -9.43 4.24 -0.98
N TYR A 214 -9.79 3.04 -0.52
CA TYR A 214 -10.62 2.09 -1.27
C TYR A 214 -11.65 1.42 -0.36
N THR A 215 -12.67 0.82 -0.99
CA THR A 215 -13.76 0.10 -0.31
C THR A 215 -13.78 -1.36 -0.68
N SER A 216 -13.84 -1.65 -1.98
CA SER A 216 -14.13 -2.98 -2.51
C SER A 216 -13.09 -3.42 -3.54
N VAL A 217 -12.78 -4.71 -3.57
CA VAL A 217 -11.90 -5.37 -4.53
C VAL A 217 -12.56 -6.65 -5.02
N TYR A 218 -12.74 -6.77 -6.33
CA TYR A 218 -13.19 -8.00 -6.97
C TYR A 218 -12.04 -8.65 -7.74
N GLY A 219 -11.92 -9.96 -7.59
CA GLY A 219 -11.18 -10.79 -8.54
C GLY A 219 -12.15 -11.40 -9.58
N TYR A 220 -11.64 -11.77 -10.75
CA TYR A 220 -12.40 -12.56 -11.72
C TYR A 220 -11.84 -13.97 -11.85
N LYS A 221 -12.62 -14.98 -11.44
CA LYS A 221 -12.30 -16.41 -11.49
C LYS A 221 -13.39 -17.16 -12.28
N PRO A 222 -13.29 -17.24 -13.63
CA PRO A 222 -14.36 -17.79 -14.48
C PRO A 222 -14.67 -19.27 -14.24
N SER A 223 -13.78 -20.01 -13.57
CA SER A 223 -13.97 -21.42 -13.21
C SER A 223 -14.92 -21.65 -12.03
N GLN A 224 -15.37 -20.60 -11.34
CA GLN A 224 -16.23 -20.70 -10.17
C GLN A 224 -17.70 -20.37 -10.51
N SER A 225 -18.64 -21.02 -9.81
CA SER A 225 -20.08 -20.70 -9.92
C SER A 225 -20.39 -19.25 -9.51
N TYR A 226 -19.56 -18.68 -8.64
CA TYR A 226 -19.52 -17.26 -8.26
C TYR A 226 -18.19 -16.70 -8.74
N PRO A 227 -18.10 -16.24 -10.00
CA PRO A 227 -16.82 -15.91 -10.61
C PRO A 227 -16.19 -14.62 -10.07
N TRP A 228 -16.83 -13.95 -9.12
CA TRP A 228 -16.42 -12.65 -8.59
C TRP A 228 -16.15 -12.74 -7.09
N PRO A 229 -15.05 -13.39 -6.64
CA PRO A 229 -14.64 -13.29 -5.23
C PRO A 229 -14.43 -11.82 -4.84
N LEU A 230 -14.93 -11.46 -3.66
CA LEU A 230 -14.97 -10.07 -3.15
C LEU A 230 -14.16 -9.93 -1.87
N TYR A 231 -13.47 -8.81 -1.75
CA TYR A 231 -13.02 -8.25 -0.48
C TYR A 231 -13.58 -6.84 -0.34
N ASP A 232 -14.30 -6.56 0.75
CA ASP A 232 -14.77 -5.22 1.09
C ASP A 232 -14.37 -4.85 2.52
N ALA A 233 -13.67 -3.72 2.65
CA ALA A 233 -13.10 -3.22 3.91
C ALA A 233 -14.16 -2.66 4.88
N THR A 234 -15.36 -2.37 4.39
CA THR A 234 -16.47 -1.79 5.18
C THR A 234 -17.40 -2.85 5.79
N VAL A 235 -17.24 -4.11 5.41
CA VAL A 235 -18.06 -5.22 5.93
C VAL A 235 -17.79 -5.42 7.43
N PRO A 236 -18.82 -5.37 8.30
CA PRO A 236 -18.64 -5.60 9.73
C PRO A 236 -18.12 -7.00 10.05
N ALA A 237 -17.28 -7.11 11.08
CA ALA A 237 -16.62 -8.36 11.51
C ALA A 237 -17.55 -9.58 11.60
N PRO A 238 -18.82 -9.49 12.09
CA PRO A 238 -19.71 -10.65 12.14
C PRO A 238 -20.08 -11.23 10.76
N TYR A 239 -20.07 -10.43 9.70
CA TYR A 239 -20.40 -10.85 8.32
C TYR A 239 -19.17 -11.10 7.45
N ALA A 240 -17.99 -10.66 7.89
CA ALA A 240 -16.77 -10.66 7.09
C ALA A 240 -16.44 -12.04 6.51
N ALA A 241 -16.56 -13.12 7.29
CA ALA A 241 -16.26 -14.48 6.84
C ALA A 241 -17.22 -14.98 5.73
N ALA A 242 -18.46 -14.50 5.69
CA ALA A 242 -19.45 -14.89 4.69
C ALA A 242 -19.37 -14.05 3.41
N VAL A 243 -19.01 -12.77 3.53
CA VAL A 243 -19.00 -11.82 2.41
C VAL A 243 -17.62 -11.72 1.75
N ASN A 244 -16.56 -11.63 2.55
CA ASN A 244 -15.19 -11.47 2.05
C ASN A 244 -14.60 -12.83 1.68
N THR A 245 -14.74 -13.17 0.40
CA THR A 245 -14.30 -14.43 -0.21
C THR A 245 -12.99 -14.30 -1.00
N LEU A 246 -12.56 -13.07 -1.31
CA LEU A 246 -11.25 -12.78 -1.85
C LEU A 246 -10.25 -12.56 -0.72
N HIS A 247 -9.39 -13.54 -0.48
CA HIS A 247 -8.43 -13.48 0.61
C HIS A 247 -7.04 -13.03 0.18
N ALA A 248 -6.67 -13.26 -1.08
CA ALA A 248 -5.34 -12.96 -1.59
C ALA A 248 -5.36 -12.47 -3.04
N LEU A 249 -4.34 -11.68 -3.39
CA LEU A 249 -4.02 -11.28 -4.75
C LEU A 249 -2.92 -12.19 -5.28
N ASP A 250 -3.17 -12.76 -6.45
CA ASP A 250 -2.34 -13.75 -7.10
C ASP A 250 -1.66 -13.13 -8.32
N TYR A 251 -0.41 -13.51 -8.55
CA TYR A 251 0.40 -12.99 -9.64
C TYR A 251 -0.28 -13.08 -11.01
N GLY A 252 -0.20 -12.00 -11.78
CA GLY A 252 -0.73 -11.93 -13.15
C GLY A 252 -2.26 -11.92 -13.23
N SER A 253 -2.96 -12.02 -12.09
CA SER A 253 -4.42 -11.91 -12.06
C SER A 253 -4.84 -10.45 -12.17
N VAL A 254 -5.99 -10.23 -12.81
CA VAL A 254 -6.61 -8.91 -12.96
C VAL A 254 -7.68 -8.74 -11.89
N TYR A 255 -7.67 -7.58 -11.25
CA TYR A 255 -8.59 -7.19 -10.19
C TYR A 255 -9.28 -5.89 -10.55
N LEU A 256 -10.49 -5.71 -10.03
CA LEU A 256 -11.21 -4.45 -10.00
C LEU A 256 -11.16 -3.90 -8.58
N ILE A 257 -10.84 -2.62 -8.44
CA ILE A 257 -10.81 -1.92 -7.15
C ILE A 257 -11.64 -0.65 -7.22
N HIS A 258 -12.46 -0.41 -6.19
CA HIS A 258 -13.27 0.78 -6.05
C HIS A 258 -12.58 1.79 -5.13
N ILE A 259 -12.07 2.88 -5.72
CA ILE A 259 -11.35 3.96 -5.06
C ILE A 259 -12.32 5.03 -4.61
N THR A 260 -12.21 5.41 -3.33
CA THR A 260 -13.02 6.47 -2.70
C THR A 260 -12.30 7.82 -2.65
N ALA A 261 -10.97 7.84 -2.81
CA ALA A 261 -10.21 9.07 -2.88
C ALA A 261 -10.66 9.92 -4.08
N THR A 262 -10.86 11.22 -3.84
CA THR A 262 -11.27 12.19 -4.88
C THR A 262 -10.11 12.70 -5.71
N VAL A 263 -8.88 12.50 -5.23
CA VAL A 263 -7.62 12.84 -5.91
C VAL A 263 -6.97 11.54 -6.39
N PRO A 264 -6.29 11.52 -7.56
CA PRO A 264 -5.61 10.32 -8.03
C PRO A 264 -4.57 9.80 -7.03
N VAL A 265 -4.55 8.49 -6.81
CA VAL A 265 -3.64 7.81 -5.88
C VAL A 265 -2.78 6.79 -6.62
N THR A 266 -1.51 6.69 -6.25
CA THR A 266 -0.59 5.69 -6.82
C THR A 266 -0.35 4.60 -5.77
N PRO A 267 -0.80 3.36 -6.00
CA PRO A 267 -0.56 2.27 -5.06
C PRO A 267 0.89 1.79 -5.10
N TYR A 268 1.38 1.34 -3.94
CA TYR A 268 2.70 0.73 -3.76
C TYR A 268 2.54 -0.65 -3.11
N ILE A 269 3.25 -1.63 -3.63
CA ILE A 269 3.16 -3.04 -3.21
C ILE A 269 4.56 -3.53 -2.84
N GLY A 270 4.66 -4.27 -1.73
CA GLY A 270 5.90 -4.94 -1.32
C GLY A 270 6.27 -6.04 -2.31
N ILE A 271 7.55 -6.17 -2.62
CA ILE A 271 8.02 -6.99 -3.74
C ILE A 271 8.18 -8.47 -3.34
N GLY A 272 7.61 -9.33 -4.18
CA GLY A 272 8.14 -10.65 -4.59
C GLY A 272 8.27 -10.65 -6.13
N ASP A 273 8.88 -11.68 -6.74
CA ASP A 273 9.39 -11.68 -8.15
C ASP A 273 8.42 -11.18 -9.25
N SER A 274 8.89 -10.83 -10.46
CA SER A 274 8.27 -9.77 -11.27
C SER A 274 7.03 -10.04 -12.15
N ALA A 275 6.48 -8.91 -12.67
CA ALA A 275 5.15 -8.47 -13.16
C ALA A 275 4.59 -8.90 -14.55
N SER A 276 3.26 -8.72 -14.73
CA SER A 276 2.55 -8.62 -16.03
C SER A 276 1.53 -7.46 -16.09
N ALA A 277 1.13 -7.10 -17.32
CA ALA A 277 0.20 -6.00 -17.62
C ALA A 277 -1.29 -6.39 -17.59
N ALA A 278 -2.15 -5.39 -17.38
CA ALA A 278 -3.60 -5.52 -17.19
C ALA A 278 -4.43 -5.48 -18.48
N GLN A 279 -5.56 -6.19 -18.47
CA GLN A 279 -6.64 -6.10 -19.44
C GLN A 279 -7.86 -5.43 -18.81
N ALA A 280 -8.67 -4.78 -19.63
CA ALA A 280 -9.92 -4.17 -19.19
C ALA A 280 -10.96 -5.25 -18.85
N LEU A 281 -11.45 -5.26 -17.61
CA LEU A 281 -12.61 -6.04 -17.18
C LEU A 281 -13.89 -5.18 -17.27
N SER A 282 -15.03 -5.82 -17.50
CA SER A 282 -16.35 -5.20 -17.40
C SER A 282 -16.64 -4.73 -15.96
N GLN A 283 -17.69 -3.93 -15.77
CA GLN A 283 -18.13 -3.54 -14.43
C GLN A 283 -18.40 -4.77 -13.54
N PRO A 284 -18.03 -4.74 -12.26
CA PRO A 284 -18.27 -5.84 -11.34
C PRO A 284 -19.74 -5.90 -10.90
N PRO A 285 -20.21 -7.05 -10.39
CA PRO A 285 -21.54 -7.15 -9.80
C PRO A 285 -21.67 -6.29 -8.53
N ALA A 286 -22.91 -6.03 -8.12
CA ALA A 286 -23.23 -5.50 -6.80
C ALA A 286 -23.38 -6.65 -5.79
N THR A 287 -22.89 -6.47 -4.55
CA THR A 287 -23.03 -7.50 -3.49
C THR A 287 -23.96 -7.01 -2.39
N TYR A 288 -24.97 -7.81 -2.07
CA TYR A 288 -25.91 -7.56 -0.97
C TYR A 288 -25.87 -8.72 0.02
N TYR A 289 -25.94 -8.42 1.30
CA TYR A 289 -25.95 -9.41 2.36
C TYR A 289 -26.73 -8.91 3.56
N GLY A 290 -27.18 -9.79 4.43
CA GLY A 290 -27.81 -9.36 5.67
C GLY A 290 -28.64 -10.44 6.35
N PRO A 291 -29.25 -10.09 7.50
CA PRO A 291 -30.11 -11.00 8.23
C PRO A 291 -31.48 -11.13 7.56
N LEU A 292 -32.06 -12.32 7.67
CA LEU A 292 -33.45 -12.57 7.33
C LEU A 292 -34.31 -12.42 8.60
N LEU A 293 -35.19 -11.42 8.62
CA LEU A 293 -35.94 -10.96 9.79
C LEU A 293 -37.26 -11.72 10.04
N ALA A 294 -37.34 -12.99 9.62
CA ALA A 294 -38.56 -13.79 9.82
C ALA A 294 -38.27 -15.09 10.56
N ASP A 295 -39.24 -15.53 11.37
CA ASP A 295 -39.26 -16.84 12.03
C ASP A 295 -39.62 -17.99 11.05
N ALA A 296 -39.61 -17.72 9.75
CA ALA A 296 -39.88 -18.74 8.75
C ALA A 296 -38.76 -19.79 8.80
N PRO A 297 -39.10 -21.09 8.85
CA PRO A 297 -38.11 -22.16 8.82
C PRO A 297 -37.49 -22.24 7.42
N LEU A 298 -36.49 -21.40 7.16
CA LEU A 298 -35.63 -21.53 5.99
C LEU A 298 -34.57 -22.59 6.28
N SER A 299 -34.35 -23.46 5.30
CA SER A 299 -33.28 -24.46 5.39
C SER A 299 -31.96 -23.81 4.98
N ASP A 300 -30.87 -24.25 5.60
CA ASP A 300 -29.52 -23.94 5.12
C ASP A 300 -29.39 -24.37 3.65
N GLY A 301 -28.85 -23.49 2.81
CA GLY A 301 -28.78 -23.69 1.36
C GLY A 301 -30.06 -23.32 0.57
N SER A 302 -31.13 -22.81 1.21
CA SER A 302 -32.28 -22.26 0.49
C SER A 302 -31.83 -21.22 -0.55
N ARG A 303 -32.44 -21.24 -1.73
CA ARG A 303 -32.03 -20.38 -2.85
C ARG A 303 -32.70 -19.01 -2.75
N ILE A 304 -31.88 -17.96 -2.70
CA ILE A 304 -32.35 -16.58 -2.84
C ILE A 304 -32.07 -16.09 -4.27
N THR A 305 -33.02 -15.36 -4.85
CA THR A 305 -32.85 -14.71 -6.16
C THR A 305 -33.09 -13.22 -6.05
N ALA A 306 -32.26 -12.45 -6.76
CA ALA A 306 -32.42 -11.01 -6.91
C ALA A 306 -32.93 -10.72 -8.31
N LEU A 307 -33.98 -9.91 -8.39
CA LEU A 307 -34.64 -9.53 -9.62
C LEU A 307 -34.56 -8.01 -9.85
N ILE A 308 -34.37 -7.63 -11.11
CA ILE A 308 -34.52 -6.26 -11.61
C ILE A 308 -35.50 -6.34 -12.77
N ASP A 309 -36.58 -5.56 -12.74
CA ASP A 309 -37.61 -5.57 -13.80
C ASP A 309 -38.11 -7.00 -14.16
N ASN A 310 -38.26 -7.87 -13.15
CA ASN A 310 -38.58 -9.31 -13.26
C ASN A 310 -37.52 -10.22 -13.92
N VAL A 311 -36.34 -9.71 -14.27
CA VAL A 311 -35.20 -10.49 -14.75
C VAL A 311 -34.37 -10.98 -13.57
N VAL A 312 -34.01 -12.27 -13.55
CA VAL A 312 -33.14 -12.82 -12.50
C VAL A 312 -31.69 -12.38 -12.73
N CYS A 313 -31.25 -11.43 -11.94
CA CYS A 313 -29.94 -10.79 -12.04
C CYS A 313 -28.94 -11.30 -11.00
N GLY A 314 -29.40 -11.99 -9.95
CA GLY A 314 -28.55 -12.62 -8.95
C GLY A 314 -29.16 -13.90 -8.41
N VAL A 315 -28.29 -14.83 -8.01
CA VAL A 315 -28.67 -16.07 -7.33
C VAL A 315 -27.70 -16.28 -6.18
N GLY A 316 -28.20 -16.38 -4.96
CA GLY A 316 -27.41 -16.64 -3.76
C GLY A 316 -27.97 -17.82 -2.98
N THR A 317 -27.37 -18.05 -1.82
CA THR A 317 -27.82 -19.04 -0.86
C THR A 317 -28.06 -18.41 0.49
N VAL A 318 -29.06 -18.92 1.20
CA VAL A 318 -29.29 -18.66 2.62
C VAL A 318 -28.36 -19.57 3.42
N SER A 319 -27.76 -19.03 4.47
CA SER A 319 -26.91 -19.79 5.38
C SER A 319 -27.21 -19.52 6.85
N ALA A 320 -26.78 -20.46 7.69
CA ALA A 320 -26.80 -20.26 9.14
C ALA A 320 -26.04 -18.98 9.53
N PRO A 321 -26.51 -18.25 10.56
CA PRO A 321 -25.90 -17.02 11.02
C PRO A 321 -24.49 -17.28 11.57
N PRO A 322 -23.51 -16.43 11.27
CA PRO A 322 -22.23 -16.43 11.96
C PRO A 322 -22.40 -16.20 13.48
N PRO A 323 -21.44 -16.67 14.31
CA PRO A 323 -21.44 -16.38 15.74
C PRO A 323 -21.56 -14.87 16.01
N GLY A 324 -22.47 -14.49 16.91
CA GLY A 324 -22.68 -13.10 17.32
C GLY A 324 -23.78 -12.34 16.56
N ILE A 325 -24.46 -12.97 15.60
CA ILE A 325 -25.63 -12.38 14.93
C ILE A 325 -26.91 -13.00 15.50
N ALA A 326 -27.80 -12.14 16.02
CA ALA A 326 -29.11 -12.53 16.56
C ALA A 326 -30.17 -12.66 15.44
N ALA A 327 -29.87 -13.42 14.39
CA ALA A 327 -30.81 -13.72 13.31
C ALA A 327 -30.89 -15.23 13.11
N ALA A 328 -32.01 -15.74 12.59
CA ALA A 328 -32.16 -17.18 12.35
C ALA A 328 -31.30 -17.65 11.16
N ASN A 329 -31.14 -16.79 10.15
CA ASN A 329 -30.38 -17.05 8.93
C ASN A 329 -29.86 -15.73 8.35
N ILE A 330 -28.81 -15.82 7.54
CA ILE A 330 -28.30 -14.73 6.72
C ILE A 330 -28.33 -15.11 5.24
N TYR A 331 -28.15 -14.13 4.36
CA TYR A 331 -27.95 -14.37 2.93
C TYR A 331 -26.76 -13.56 2.42
N VAL A 332 -26.17 -14.05 1.33
CA VAL A 332 -25.21 -13.31 0.51
C VAL A 332 -25.60 -13.52 -0.95
N ILE A 333 -25.69 -12.44 -1.71
CA ILE A 333 -26.07 -12.49 -3.12
C ILE A 333 -25.33 -11.44 -3.94
N GLN A 334 -24.82 -11.88 -5.09
CA GLN A 334 -24.24 -11.01 -6.10
C GLN A 334 -25.24 -10.78 -7.23
N VAL A 335 -25.44 -9.52 -7.59
CA VAL A 335 -26.36 -9.08 -8.64
C VAL A 335 -25.56 -8.52 -9.80
N ARG A 336 -25.66 -9.18 -10.96
CA ARG A 336 -24.91 -8.83 -12.17
C ARG A 336 -25.12 -7.37 -12.56
N ALA A 337 -24.04 -6.73 -13.00
CA ALA A 337 -24.09 -5.46 -13.71
C ALA A 337 -24.77 -5.63 -15.07
N ASP A 338 -25.21 -4.52 -15.65
CA ASP A 338 -25.85 -4.49 -16.96
C ASP A 338 -24.87 -4.94 -18.05
N SER A 339 -25.25 -5.99 -18.76
CA SER A 339 -24.54 -6.52 -19.93
C SER A 339 -25.40 -6.44 -21.20
N GLY A 340 -26.49 -5.67 -21.17
CA GLY A 340 -27.54 -5.65 -22.19
C GLY A 340 -28.66 -6.65 -21.93
N ASP A 341 -28.62 -7.37 -20.79
CA ASP A 341 -29.63 -8.34 -20.35
C ASP A 341 -30.73 -7.72 -19.47
N GLY A 342 -30.70 -6.40 -19.25
CA GLY A 342 -31.64 -5.69 -18.39
C GLY A 342 -31.33 -5.80 -16.90
N CYS A 343 -30.12 -6.25 -16.57
CA CYS A 343 -29.62 -6.31 -15.20
C CYS A 343 -28.95 -5.00 -14.75
N GLY A 344 -28.13 -5.06 -13.70
CA GLY A 344 -27.73 -3.98 -12.83
C GLY A 344 -27.22 -2.70 -13.49
N ALA A 345 -28.11 -1.73 -13.63
CA ALA A 345 -27.78 -0.34 -13.91
C ALA A 345 -28.05 0.50 -12.66
N ALA A 346 -27.21 1.51 -12.42
CA ALA A 346 -27.35 2.40 -11.28
C ALA A 346 -28.78 2.96 -11.17
N GLY A 347 -29.39 2.85 -9.99
CA GLY A 347 -30.74 3.36 -9.72
C GLY A 347 -31.89 2.42 -10.08
N LYS A 348 -31.62 1.20 -10.56
CA LYS A 348 -32.66 0.17 -10.77
C LYS A 348 -33.10 -0.46 -9.45
N ALA A 349 -34.41 -0.62 -9.24
CA ALA A 349 -34.94 -1.22 -8.02
C ALA A 349 -34.68 -2.74 -7.97
N LEU A 350 -34.35 -3.24 -6.78
CA LEU A 350 -34.11 -4.65 -6.51
C LEU A 350 -35.28 -5.30 -5.78
N THR A 351 -35.60 -6.53 -6.17
CA THR A 351 -36.56 -7.39 -5.45
C THR A 351 -35.91 -8.73 -5.13
N PHE A 352 -36.05 -9.19 -3.89
CA PHE A 352 -35.54 -10.50 -3.48
C PHE A 352 -36.65 -11.53 -3.36
N ARG A 353 -36.36 -12.77 -3.74
CA ARG A 353 -37.26 -13.91 -3.56
C ARG A 353 -36.54 -15.10 -2.95
N ILE A 354 -37.20 -15.76 -2.02
CA ILE A 354 -36.78 -17.04 -1.44
C ILE A 354 -37.99 -17.97 -1.54
N ASP A 355 -37.82 -19.13 -2.17
CA ASP A 355 -38.89 -20.12 -2.37
C ASP A 355 -40.20 -19.51 -2.91
N ASN A 356 -40.07 -18.55 -3.85
CA ASN A 356 -41.14 -17.81 -4.51
C ASN A 356 -41.92 -16.81 -3.62
N VAL A 357 -41.49 -16.60 -2.37
CA VAL A 357 -41.97 -15.54 -1.48
C VAL A 357 -41.12 -14.29 -1.69
N ILE A 358 -41.75 -13.12 -1.73
CA ILE A 358 -41.06 -11.83 -1.83
C ILE A 358 -40.53 -11.43 -0.45
N TRP A 359 -39.26 -11.05 -0.44
CA TRP A 359 -38.57 -10.50 0.72
C TRP A 359 -38.17 -9.07 0.40
N GLU A 360 -38.66 -8.13 1.21
CA GLU A 360 -38.42 -6.70 0.98
C GLU A 360 -37.42 -6.15 2.01
N PRO A 361 -36.52 -5.25 1.56
CA PRO A 361 -35.77 -4.39 2.45
C PRO A 361 -36.69 -3.40 3.18
N SER A 362 -36.23 -2.83 4.29
CA SER A 362 -36.97 -1.79 5.01
C SER A 362 -37.16 -0.49 4.22
N GLU A 363 -36.30 -0.25 3.24
CA GLU A 363 -36.32 0.92 2.36
C GLU A 363 -36.08 0.49 0.91
N SER A 364 -36.54 1.31 -0.04
CA SER A 364 -36.33 1.06 -1.48
C SER A 364 -34.85 0.89 -1.80
N LEU A 365 -34.45 -0.34 -2.14
CA LEU A 365 -33.07 -0.67 -2.48
C LEU A 365 -32.84 -0.53 -3.98
N LEU A 366 -31.80 0.22 -4.32
CA LEU A 366 -31.35 0.42 -5.69
C LEU A 366 -30.09 -0.40 -5.98
N TRP A 367 -29.90 -0.75 -7.24
CA TRP A 367 -28.67 -1.38 -7.70
C TRP A 367 -27.51 -0.39 -7.60
N GLU A 368 -26.50 -0.76 -6.83
CA GLU A 368 -25.28 0.00 -6.58
C GLU A 368 -24.14 -1.00 -6.34
N ASN A 369 -23.03 -0.81 -7.04
CA ASN A 369 -21.87 -1.70 -6.95
C ASN A 369 -20.64 -0.98 -6.41
N ALA A 370 -20.78 0.07 -5.60
CA ALA A 370 -19.64 0.74 -5.00
C ALA A 370 -19.03 -0.06 -3.83
N GLY A 371 -19.80 -1.00 -3.27
CA GLY A 371 -19.35 -1.86 -2.17
C GLY A 371 -20.31 -3.01 -1.88
N ALA A 372 -20.07 -3.69 -0.76
CA ALA A 372 -21.00 -4.67 -0.20
C ALA A 372 -22.04 -3.97 0.70
N HIS A 373 -23.32 -4.22 0.44
CA HIS A 373 -24.41 -3.54 1.14
C HIS A 373 -25.09 -4.47 2.17
N LEU A 374 -25.10 -4.05 3.44
CA LEU A 374 -25.86 -4.70 4.50
C LEU A 374 -27.35 -4.34 4.39
N VAL A 375 -28.18 -5.30 4.06
CA VAL A 375 -29.62 -5.14 3.82
C VAL A 375 -30.39 -6.22 4.60
N PRO A 376 -31.01 -5.86 5.73
CA PRO A 376 -31.97 -6.74 6.39
C PRO A 376 -33.20 -6.95 5.51
N LEU A 377 -33.65 -8.19 5.36
CA LEU A 377 -34.85 -8.51 4.59
C LEU A 377 -35.96 -9.07 5.47
N ALA A 378 -37.19 -8.63 5.26
CA ALA A 378 -38.38 -9.16 5.92
C ALA A 378 -39.36 -9.77 4.91
N ILE A 379 -40.15 -10.76 5.34
CA ILE A 379 -41.21 -11.32 4.52
C ILE A 379 -42.33 -10.29 4.37
N VAL A 380 -42.78 -10.08 3.13
CA VAL A 380 -44.03 -9.37 2.87
C VAL A 380 -45.15 -10.38 2.97
N ASN A 381 -46.02 -10.24 3.98
CA ASN A 381 -47.20 -11.10 4.09
C ASN A 381 -48.10 -10.89 2.87
N ALA A 382 -48.96 -11.88 2.53
CA ALA A 382 -49.86 -11.83 1.37
C ALA A 382 -50.80 -10.60 1.32
N GLN A 383 -50.90 -9.85 2.42
CA GLN A 383 -51.65 -8.60 2.56
C GLN A 383 -50.81 -7.33 2.24
N GLY A 384 -49.54 -7.45 1.84
CA GLY A 384 -48.68 -6.31 1.49
C GLY A 384 -48.24 -5.46 2.67
N VAL A 385 -48.36 -5.96 3.91
CA VAL A 385 -47.99 -5.24 5.13
C VAL A 385 -46.68 -5.81 5.66
N SER A 386 -45.64 -4.98 5.70
CA SER A 386 -44.38 -5.30 6.39
C SER A 386 -44.63 -5.49 7.88
N PRO A 387 -44.08 -6.53 8.53
CA PRO A 387 -44.30 -6.78 9.97
C PRO A 387 -43.83 -5.65 10.89
N GLN A 388 -43.03 -4.69 10.39
CA GLN A 388 -42.60 -3.52 11.17
C GLN A 388 -43.67 -2.42 11.31
N GLU A 389 -44.78 -2.50 10.58
CA GLU A 389 -45.86 -1.50 10.64
C GLU A 389 -46.99 -1.85 11.63
N GLN A 390 -46.74 -2.73 12.61
CA GLN A 390 -47.68 -2.93 13.71
C GLN A 390 -47.50 -1.84 14.78
N ILE A 391 -48.15 -0.70 14.56
CA ILE A 391 -48.33 0.34 15.58
C ILE A 391 -49.09 -0.27 16.77
N TYR A 392 -48.39 -0.50 17.89
CA TYR A 392 -49.02 -0.85 19.16
C TYR A 392 -49.76 0.37 19.71
N LEU A 393 -51.08 0.42 19.55
CA LEU A 393 -51.91 1.35 20.32
C LEU A 393 -51.90 0.93 21.80
N PRO A 394 -51.65 1.84 22.75
CA PRO A 394 -51.71 1.51 24.17
C PRO A 394 -53.14 1.09 24.54
N LEU A 395 -53.25 -0.09 25.15
CA LEU A 395 -54.51 -0.62 25.67
C LEU A 395 -54.99 0.28 26.81
N VAL A 396 -56.00 1.12 26.56
CA VAL A 396 -56.71 1.85 27.61
C VAL A 396 -57.72 0.91 28.24
N VAL A 397 -57.35 0.29 29.36
CA VAL A 397 -58.29 -0.44 30.22
C VAL A 397 -59.12 0.62 30.97
N ARG A 398 -60.45 0.59 30.79
CA ARG A 398 -61.38 1.45 31.53
C ARG A 398 -61.72 0.88 32.90
#